data_AF-A0A934GC96-F1
#
_entry.id   AF-A0A934GC96-F1
#
_cell.length_a   1.000
_cell.length_b   1.000
_cell.length_c   1.000
_cell.angle_alpha   90.00
_cell.angle_beta   90.00
_cell.angle_gamma   90.00
#
_symmetry.space_group_name_H-M   'P 1'
#
loop_
_entity.id
_entity.type
_entity.pdbx_description
1 polymer ?
#
loop_
_entity_poly.entity_id
_entity_poly.type
_entity_poly.pdbx_seq_one_letter_code
_entity_poly.pdbx_strand_id
1 'polypeptide(L)'
;MDMVDVAFSLRGGTIPADHGWHLFRLLAERLDWLAAEADAGVHPIRGARALAGEIHLGARARLMLRLPRERAQQSFALSGARLALGNSVEVGSARLRQLFAHATLYSQFVATGTPDEAGFQRDVSAELERARIGCKVICGRMRHAQTEDAEIVGFSLMLHELSPEHSLRMQAAGLGAGRKLGCGIFIPHKSAGAVGS
;
A
#
# COMPACT_ATOMS: atom_id res chain seq x y z
N MET A 1 0.60 -4.38 -17.80
CA MET A 1 1.83 -4.70 -17.05
C MET A 1 1.49 -5.82 -16.09
N ASP A 2 2.25 -6.91 -16.10
CA ASP A 2 2.01 -8.04 -15.20
C ASP A 2 2.57 -7.72 -13.81
N MET A 3 1.69 -7.62 -12.81
CA MET A 3 2.01 -7.22 -11.44
C MET A 3 1.63 -8.35 -10.48
N VAL A 4 2.49 -8.56 -9.49
CA VAL A 4 2.27 -9.54 -8.43
C VAL A 4 2.52 -8.92 -7.06
N ASP A 5 1.85 -9.46 -6.06
CA ASP A 5 2.19 -9.20 -4.66
C ASP A 5 3.17 -10.27 -4.18
N VAL A 6 4.29 -9.86 -3.59
CA VAL A 6 5.24 -10.74 -2.88
C VAL A 6 5.01 -10.57 -1.40
N ALA A 7 4.56 -11.62 -0.73
CA ALA A 7 4.25 -11.61 0.69
C ALA A 7 5.30 -12.39 1.49
N PHE A 8 5.87 -11.74 2.50
CA PHE A 8 6.83 -12.33 3.43
C PHE A 8 6.18 -12.52 4.79
N SER A 9 6.37 -13.69 5.41
CA SER A 9 6.01 -13.86 6.83
C SER A 9 6.88 -12.95 7.69
N LEU A 10 6.32 -12.37 8.75
CA LEU A 10 7.08 -11.59 9.72
C LEU A 10 7.10 -12.30 11.07
N ARG A 11 8.22 -12.19 11.77
CA ARG A 11 8.35 -12.52 13.19
C ARG A 11 8.96 -11.33 13.92
N GLY A 12 8.32 -10.88 14.99
CA GLY A 12 8.74 -9.72 15.75
C GLY A 12 7.75 -9.37 16.84
N GLY A 13 8.03 -8.29 17.56
CA GLY A 13 7.16 -7.75 18.61
C GLY A 13 6.23 -6.66 18.10
N THR A 14 6.34 -5.48 18.71
CA THR A 14 5.64 -4.28 18.28
C THR A 14 6.50 -3.43 17.34
N ILE A 15 5.87 -2.67 16.45
CA ILE A 15 6.53 -1.65 15.63
C ILE A 15 5.69 -0.37 15.65
N PRO A 16 6.26 0.82 15.37
CA PRO A 16 5.49 2.05 15.22
C PRO A 16 4.39 1.92 14.16
N ALA A 17 3.22 2.52 14.37
CA ALA A 17 2.13 2.48 13.39
C ALA A 17 2.44 3.29 12.13
N ASP A 18 3.30 4.30 12.23
CA ASP A 18 3.75 5.22 11.20
C ASP A 18 5.10 4.81 10.55
N HIS A 19 5.42 3.53 10.57
CA HIS A 19 6.68 2.96 10.07
C HIS A 19 6.94 3.10 8.56
N GLY A 20 6.07 3.73 7.78
CA GLY A 20 6.11 3.71 6.31
C GLY A 20 7.43 4.21 5.71
N TRP A 21 7.92 5.35 6.17
CA TRP A 21 9.21 5.92 5.75
C TRP A 21 10.39 5.03 6.14
N HIS A 22 10.47 4.64 7.39
CA HIS A 22 11.57 3.84 7.92
C HIS A 22 11.61 2.45 7.28
N LEU A 23 10.45 1.84 7.04
CA LEU A 23 10.34 0.59 6.29
C LEU A 23 10.89 0.74 4.88
N PHE A 24 10.49 1.77 4.14
CA PHE A 24 11.01 2.01 2.79
C PHE A 24 12.54 2.10 2.77
N ARG A 25 13.13 2.88 3.69
CA ARG A 25 14.58 3.04 3.83
C ARG A 25 15.30 1.70 4.00
N LEU A 26 14.86 0.91 4.98
CA LEU A 26 15.46 -0.41 5.26
C LEU A 26 15.31 -1.39 4.10
N LEU A 27 14.20 -1.31 3.34
CA LEU A 27 14.01 -2.13 2.16
C LEU A 27 14.92 -1.68 1.01
N ALA A 28 15.08 -0.38 0.79
CA ALA A 28 15.93 0.18 -0.27
C ALA A 28 17.43 -0.09 -0.02
N GLU A 29 17.86 -0.23 1.24
CA GLU A 29 19.21 -0.67 1.59
C GLU A 29 19.49 -2.12 1.18
N ARG A 30 18.45 -2.97 1.11
CA ARG A 30 18.57 -4.38 0.71
C ARG A 30 18.25 -4.63 -0.75
N LEU A 31 17.40 -3.79 -1.33
CA LEU A 31 16.94 -3.85 -2.71
C LEU A 31 17.35 -2.52 -3.36
N ASP A 32 18.59 -2.46 -3.85
CA ASP A 32 19.18 -1.27 -4.48
C ASP A 32 18.33 -0.70 -5.65
N TRP A 33 17.58 -1.57 -6.33
CA TRP A 33 16.66 -1.23 -7.40
C TRP A 33 15.31 -0.65 -6.92
N LEU A 34 14.93 -0.84 -5.65
CA LEU A 34 13.58 -0.54 -5.17
C LEU A 34 13.23 0.95 -5.31
N ALA A 35 14.19 1.85 -5.06
CA ALA A 35 13.97 3.28 -5.19
C ALA A 35 13.72 3.70 -6.65
N ALA A 36 14.44 3.09 -7.59
CA ALA A 36 14.36 3.40 -9.02
C ALA A 36 13.16 2.74 -9.72
N GLU A 37 12.62 1.64 -9.17
CA GLU A 37 11.48 0.94 -9.74
C GLU A 37 10.20 1.77 -9.57
N ALA A 38 9.70 2.36 -10.66
CA ALA A 38 8.57 3.29 -10.64
C ALA A 38 7.28 2.61 -10.16
N ASP A 39 7.06 1.36 -10.58
CA ASP A 39 5.81 0.63 -10.34
C ASP A 39 5.79 -0.15 -9.01
N ALA A 40 6.87 -0.10 -8.23
CA ALA A 40 6.96 -0.75 -6.94
C ALA A 40 6.09 -0.06 -5.88
N GLY A 41 5.29 -0.87 -5.18
CA GLY A 41 4.53 -0.46 -4.00
C GLY A 41 4.93 -1.25 -2.77
N VAL A 42 5.03 -0.60 -1.61
CA VAL A 42 5.27 -1.23 -0.31
C VAL A 42 3.98 -1.13 0.50
N HIS A 43 3.33 -2.26 0.78
CA HIS A 43 2.10 -2.25 1.56
C HIS A 43 2.41 -1.90 3.03
N PRO A 44 1.57 -1.09 3.70
CA PRO A 44 1.68 -0.90 5.14
C PRO A 44 1.56 -2.24 5.88
N ILE A 45 2.46 -2.49 6.84
CA ILE A 45 2.38 -3.68 7.67
C ILE A 45 1.16 -3.54 8.57
N ARG A 46 0.32 -4.58 8.61
CA ARG A 46 -0.89 -4.61 9.43
C ARG A 46 -0.66 -5.43 10.69
N GLY A 47 -1.10 -4.89 11.82
CA GLY A 47 -1.05 -5.53 13.13
C GLY A 47 -2.23 -5.12 14.01
N ALA A 48 -2.33 -5.73 15.18
CA ALA A 48 -3.29 -5.30 16.20
C ALA A 48 -2.79 -4.01 16.85
N ARG A 49 -3.69 -3.09 17.20
CA ARG A 49 -3.28 -1.86 17.92
C ARG A 49 -2.64 -2.24 19.26
N ALA A 50 -1.51 -1.63 19.55
CA ALA A 50 -0.84 -1.69 20.85
C ALA A 50 -0.86 -0.30 21.49
N LEU A 51 -0.18 -0.15 22.65
CA LEU A 51 -0.05 1.12 23.34
C LEU A 51 0.90 2.07 22.58
N ALA A 52 0.88 3.35 22.96
CA ALA A 52 1.85 4.35 22.51
C ALA A 52 2.04 4.50 20.98
N GLY A 53 0.98 4.28 20.20
CA GLY A 53 1.05 4.44 18.74
C GLY A 53 1.73 3.27 18.02
N GLU A 54 1.89 2.13 18.67
CA GLU A 54 2.47 0.93 18.07
C GLU A 54 1.40 -0.04 17.53
N ILE A 55 1.85 -0.98 16.70
CA ILE A 55 1.10 -2.16 16.29
C ILE A 55 1.86 -3.43 16.68
N HIS A 56 1.12 -4.43 17.16
CA HIS A 56 1.65 -5.75 17.45
C HIS A 56 1.59 -6.67 16.22
N LEU A 57 2.73 -7.27 15.87
CA LEU A 57 2.85 -8.17 14.74
C LEU A 57 2.42 -9.60 15.12
N GLY A 58 1.13 -9.88 14.98
CA GLY A 58 0.62 -11.24 15.16
C GLY A 58 1.07 -12.21 14.04
N ALA A 59 0.76 -13.50 14.18
CA ALA A 59 1.17 -14.55 13.22
C ALA A 59 0.73 -14.33 11.76
N ARG A 60 -0.28 -13.48 11.53
CA ARG A 60 -0.80 -13.12 10.19
C ARG A 60 -0.17 -11.84 9.61
N ALA A 61 0.67 -11.14 10.36
CA ALA A 61 1.37 -9.96 9.86
C ALA A 61 2.27 -10.35 8.69
N ARG A 62 2.27 -9.53 7.64
CA ARG A 62 3.06 -9.73 6.42
C ARG A 62 3.69 -8.42 6.01
N LEU A 63 4.94 -8.49 5.57
CA LEU A 63 5.50 -7.49 4.66
C LEU A 63 5.05 -7.88 3.27
N MET A 64 4.52 -6.94 2.50
CA MET A 64 4.05 -7.21 1.15
C MET A 64 4.51 -6.12 0.19
N LEU A 65 5.08 -6.55 -0.92
CA LEU A 65 5.51 -5.67 -2.01
C LEU A 65 4.66 -5.95 -3.24
N ARG A 66 4.11 -4.90 -3.86
CA ARG A 66 3.49 -4.98 -5.18
C ARG A 66 4.53 -4.62 -6.22
N LEU A 67 4.87 -5.56 -7.09
CA LEU A 67 6.01 -5.44 -7.98
C LEU A 67 5.67 -5.88 -9.41
N PRO A 68 6.37 -5.33 -10.41
CA PRO A 68 6.45 -5.95 -11.72
C PRO A 68 6.92 -7.41 -11.59
N ARG A 69 6.33 -8.32 -12.37
CA ARG A 69 6.61 -9.76 -12.29
C ARG A 69 8.11 -10.08 -12.35
N GLU A 70 8.86 -9.34 -13.16
CA GLU A 70 10.30 -9.44 -13.35
C GLU A 70 11.13 -9.09 -12.10
N ARG A 71 10.68 -8.15 -11.27
CA ARG A 71 11.34 -7.77 -10.01
C ARG A 71 11.03 -8.71 -8.85
N ALA A 72 9.97 -9.52 -8.99
CA ALA A 72 9.45 -10.28 -7.87
C ALA A 72 10.47 -11.26 -7.27
N GLN A 73 11.23 -11.98 -8.10
CA GLN A 73 12.24 -12.92 -7.59
C GLN A 73 13.43 -12.21 -6.94
N GLN A 74 13.84 -11.03 -7.44
CA GLN A 74 14.92 -10.25 -6.83
C GLN A 74 14.56 -9.81 -5.41
N SER A 75 13.26 -9.56 -5.14
CA SER A 75 12.81 -9.22 -3.79
C SER A 75 13.02 -10.34 -2.75
N PHE A 76 13.28 -11.59 -3.17
CA PHE A 76 13.51 -12.72 -2.24
C PHE A 76 14.80 -12.56 -1.44
N ALA A 77 15.70 -11.66 -1.84
CA ALA A 77 16.85 -11.24 -1.03
C ALA A 77 16.47 -10.69 0.36
N LEU A 78 15.20 -10.33 0.57
CA LEU A 78 14.68 -9.95 1.88
C LEU A 78 14.47 -11.14 2.82
N SER A 79 14.36 -12.37 2.33
CA SER A 79 14.17 -13.54 3.19
C SER A 79 15.38 -13.78 4.09
N GLY A 80 15.14 -13.90 5.39
CA GLY A 80 16.17 -13.98 6.43
C GLY A 80 16.69 -12.64 6.91
N ALA A 81 16.26 -11.51 6.31
CA ALA A 81 16.66 -10.19 6.75
C ALA A 81 16.08 -9.85 8.13
N ARG A 82 16.79 -8.98 8.86
CA ARG A 82 16.30 -8.33 10.08
C ARG A 82 16.17 -6.83 9.81
N LEU A 83 14.98 -6.30 10.04
CA LEU A 83 14.64 -4.89 9.86
C LEU A 83 14.49 -4.25 11.25
N ALA A 84 15.19 -3.14 11.49
CA ALA A 84 15.14 -2.42 12.76
C ALA A 84 14.00 -1.39 12.76
N LEU A 85 12.74 -1.84 12.88
CA LEU A 85 11.54 -0.99 12.87
C LEU A 85 11.14 -0.57 14.29
N GLY A 86 12.04 0.12 14.99
CA GLY A 86 11.98 0.29 16.44
C GLY A 86 12.44 -0.98 17.16
N ASN A 87 11.68 -2.06 17.04
CA ASN A 87 12.12 -3.41 17.40
C ASN A 87 12.66 -4.17 16.18
N SER A 88 13.48 -5.20 16.42
CA SER A 88 13.96 -6.09 15.37
C SER A 88 12.81 -6.97 14.84
N VAL A 89 12.56 -6.90 13.54
CA VAL A 89 11.60 -7.74 12.82
C VAL A 89 12.35 -8.64 11.85
N GLU A 90 12.17 -9.95 11.99
CA GLU A 90 12.70 -10.95 11.06
C GLU A 90 11.73 -11.17 9.90
N VAL A 91 12.27 -11.12 8.68
CA VAL A 91 11.57 -11.40 7.43
C VAL A 91 11.77 -12.87 7.09
N GLY A 92 10.68 -13.63 7.00
CA GLY A 92 10.71 -15.05 6.68
C GLY A 92 10.55 -15.35 5.19
N SER A 93 9.86 -16.45 4.88
CA SER A 93 9.75 -16.93 3.51
C SER A 93 8.85 -16.06 2.64
N ALA A 94 9.26 -15.88 1.39
CA ALA A 94 8.51 -15.19 0.35
C ALA A 94 7.46 -16.10 -0.29
N ARG A 95 6.31 -15.53 -0.64
CA ARG A 95 5.28 -16.19 -1.45
C ARG A 95 4.71 -15.21 -2.47
N LEU A 96 4.63 -15.67 -3.72
CA LEU A 96 3.99 -14.92 -4.80
C LEU A 96 2.47 -15.01 -4.68
N ARG A 97 1.80 -13.90 -4.99
CA ARG A 97 0.35 -13.79 -5.02
C ARG A 97 -0.06 -13.03 -6.28
N GLN A 98 -0.90 -13.64 -7.08
CA GLN A 98 -1.50 -12.98 -8.23
C GLN A 98 -2.53 -11.95 -7.78
N LEU A 99 -2.67 -10.90 -8.59
CA LEU A 99 -3.76 -9.95 -8.45
C LEU A 99 -5.02 -10.52 -9.08
N PHE A 100 -6.15 -10.34 -8.41
CA PHE A 100 -7.46 -10.72 -8.91
C PHE A 100 -8.33 -9.48 -9.04
N ALA A 101 -9.24 -9.50 -10.00
CA ALA A 101 -10.21 -8.44 -10.18
C ALA A 101 -11.22 -8.42 -9.02
N HIS A 102 -11.49 -7.22 -8.51
CA HIS A 102 -12.52 -6.96 -7.51
C HIS A 102 -13.29 -5.69 -7.86
N ALA A 103 -14.61 -5.75 -7.78
CA ALA A 103 -15.48 -4.60 -8.05
C ALA A 103 -15.29 -3.45 -7.05
N THR A 104 -14.75 -3.75 -5.87
CA THR A 104 -14.50 -2.78 -4.79
C THR A 104 -13.06 -2.87 -4.32
N LEU A 105 -12.36 -1.75 -4.39
CA LEU A 105 -10.99 -1.57 -3.91
C LEU A 105 -10.93 -0.48 -2.85
N TYR A 106 -9.96 -0.59 -1.96
CA TYR A 106 -9.71 0.39 -0.92
C TYR A 106 -8.23 0.65 -0.77
N SER A 107 -7.88 1.93 -0.67
CA SER A 107 -6.57 2.38 -0.22
C SER A 107 -6.71 3.07 1.13
N GLN A 108 -5.87 2.69 2.07
CA GLN A 108 -5.87 3.31 3.40
C GLN A 108 -5.39 4.76 3.37
N PHE A 109 -4.57 5.12 2.40
CA PHE A 109 -3.94 6.42 2.34
C PHE A 109 -3.53 6.73 0.91
N VAL A 110 -4.00 7.86 0.39
CA VAL A 110 -3.70 8.36 -0.96
C VAL A 110 -3.33 9.82 -0.81
N ALA A 111 -2.19 10.20 -1.37
CA ALA A 111 -1.67 11.57 -1.32
C ALA A 111 -1.46 12.08 -2.74
N THR A 112 -2.10 13.20 -3.08
CA THR A 112 -1.96 13.87 -4.38
C THR A 112 -1.05 15.10 -4.30
N GLY A 113 -0.65 15.50 -3.09
CA GLY A 113 0.08 16.74 -2.82
C GLY A 113 -0.84 17.90 -2.39
N THR A 114 -2.16 17.74 -2.53
CA THR A 114 -3.14 18.73 -2.08
C THR A 114 -3.66 18.39 -0.68
N PRO A 115 -3.55 19.30 0.31
CA PRO A 115 -3.86 18.98 1.70
C PRO A 115 -5.35 19.10 2.06
N ASP A 116 -6.13 19.86 1.30
CA ASP A 116 -7.58 20.01 1.53
C ASP A 116 -8.41 18.99 0.75
N GLU A 117 -9.56 18.61 1.30
CA GLU A 117 -10.40 17.56 0.73
C GLU A 117 -10.94 17.91 -0.67
N ALA A 118 -11.34 19.17 -0.89
CA ALA A 118 -11.94 19.57 -2.15
C ALA A 118 -10.91 19.54 -3.29
N GLY A 119 -9.68 19.99 -3.02
CA GLY A 119 -8.57 19.88 -3.95
C GLY A 119 -8.15 18.44 -4.20
N PHE A 120 -8.02 17.64 -3.14
CA PHE A 120 -7.75 16.21 -3.26
C PHE A 120 -8.80 15.48 -4.15
N GLN A 121 -10.08 15.75 -3.97
CA GLN A 121 -11.14 15.14 -4.79
C GLN A 121 -11.04 15.53 -6.28
N ARG A 122 -10.65 16.78 -6.58
CA ARG A 122 -10.40 17.23 -7.96
C ARG A 122 -9.22 16.49 -8.57
N ASP A 123 -8.12 16.37 -7.82
CA ASP A 123 -6.92 15.65 -8.28
C ASP A 123 -7.25 14.19 -8.58
N VAL A 124 -7.90 13.50 -7.64
CA VAL A 124 -8.33 12.10 -7.80
C VAL A 124 -9.20 11.92 -9.04
N SER A 125 -10.17 12.82 -9.26
CA SER A 125 -11.04 12.77 -10.44
C SER A 125 -10.23 12.93 -11.73
N ALA A 126 -9.34 13.92 -11.80
CA ALA A 126 -8.49 14.16 -12.96
C ALA A 126 -7.54 12.99 -13.24
N GLU A 127 -6.98 12.36 -12.19
CA GLU A 127 -6.14 11.17 -12.35
C GLU A 127 -6.92 9.98 -12.90
N LEU A 128 -8.12 9.72 -12.39
CA LEU A 128 -9.00 8.64 -12.85
C LEU A 128 -9.46 8.85 -14.30
N GLU A 129 -9.82 10.08 -14.66
CA GLU A 129 -10.20 10.46 -16.03
C GLU A 129 -9.03 10.27 -17.01
N ARG A 130 -7.85 10.78 -16.66
CA ARG A 130 -6.62 10.59 -17.46
C ARG A 130 -6.26 9.12 -17.61
N ALA A 131 -6.45 8.32 -16.56
CA ALA A 131 -6.27 6.88 -16.61
C ALA A 131 -7.41 6.15 -17.35
N ARG A 132 -8.52 6.83 -17.69
CA ARG A 132 -9.74 6.23 -18.23
C ARG A 132 -10.23 5.06 -17.37
N ILE A 133 -10.28 5.28 -16.06
CA ILE A 133 -10.75 4.30 -15.08
C ILE A 133 -12.15 4.73 -14.62
N GLY A 134 -13.15 3.98 -15.07
CA GLY A 134 -14.53 4.15 -14.63
C GLY A 134 -14.78 3.44 -13.30
N CYS A 135 -15.19 4.21 -12.28
CA CYS A 135 -15.63 3.75 -10.96
C CYS A 135 -16.36 4.88 -10.22
N LYS A 136 -17.01 4.53 -9.11
CA LYS A 136 -17.46 5.50 -8.10
C LYS A 136 -16.43 5.62 -6.99
N VAL A 137 -16.23 6.84 -6.50
CA VAL A 137 -15.24 7.18 -5.48
C VAL A 137 -15.95 7.58 -4.20
N ILE A 138 -15.50 7.04 -3.07
CA ILE A 138 -15.87 7.49 -1.73
C ILE A 138 -14.59 7.97 -1.05
N CYS A 139 -14.53 9.27 -0.77
CA CYS A 139 -13.50 9.86 0.05
C CYS A 139 -13.75 9.53 1.53
N GLY A 140 -12.73 9.05 2.22
CA GLY A 140 -12.80 8.72 3.63
C GLY A 140 -12.02 9.69 4.50
N ARG A 141 -11.43 9.18 5.58
CA ARG A 141 -10.76 10.00 6.58
C ARG A 141 -9.46 10.59 6.05
N MET A 142 -9.21 11.85 6.39
CA MET A 142 -7.89 12.47 6.30
C MET A 142 -6.88 11.69 7.15
N ARG A 143 -5.65 11.62 6.67
CA ARG A 143 -4.53 10.95 7.30
C ARG A 143 -3.24 11.72 7.04
N HIS A 144 -2.27 11.47 7.90
CA HIS A 144 -0.95 12.05 7.86
C HIS A 144 0.08 10.91 7.89
N ALA A 145 1.18 11.08 7.18
CA ALA A 145 2.35 10.24 7.27
C ALA A 145 3.60 11.11 7.38
N GLN A 146 4.59 10.66 8.14
CA GLN A 146 5.85 11.37 8.29
C GLN A 146 6.89 10.81 7.33
N THR A 147 7.70 11.69 6.77
CA THR A 147 8.97 11.39 6.11
C THR A 147 10.12 11.97 6.92
N GLU A 148 11.36 11.87 6.41
CA GLU A 148 12.51 12.53 7.06
C GLU A 148 12.34 14.06 7.11
N ASP A 149 11.83 14.65 6.03
CA ASP A 149 11.86 16.11 5.83
C ASP A 149 10.49 16.79 5.93
N ALA A 150 9.40 16.03 5.80
CA ALA A 150 8.07 16.60 5.66
C ALA A 150 6.93 15.66 6.11
N GLU A 151 5.81 16.28 6.46
CA GLU A 151 4.54 15.58 6.60
C GLU A 151 3.84 15.46 5.24
N ILE A 152 3.30 14.27 4.96
CA ILE A 152 2.44 13.99 3.82
C ILE A 152 1.00 13.96 4.31
N VAL A 153 0.15 14.79 3.71
CA VAL A 153 -1.30 14.80 3.93
C VAL A 153 -2.00 14.04 2.79
N GLY A 154 -3.07 13.33 3.14
CA GLY A 154 -3.86 12.59 2.18
C GLY A 154 -5.11 11.99 2.82
N PHE A 155 -5.81 11.14 2.07
CA PHE A 155 -7.09 10.59 2.50
C PHE A 155 -7.18 9.10 2.19
N SER A 156 -7.98 8.35 2.94
CA SER A 156 -8.36 7.01 2.52
C SER A 156 -9.38 7.07 1.39
N LEU A 157 -9.30 6.17 0.41
CA LEU A 157 -10.23 6.11 -0.72
C LEU A 157 -10.82 4.73 -0.90
N MET A 158 -12.12 4.66 -1.13
CA MET A 158 -12.78 3.47 -1.66
C MET A 158 -13.21 3.74 -3.10
N LEU A 159 -12.91 2.77 -3.97
CA LEU A 159 -13.37 2.74 -5.36
C LEU A 159 -14.33 1.56 -5.49
N HIS A 160 -15.53 1.79 -6.01
CA HIS A 160 -16.51 0.72 -6.22
C HIS A 160 -17.08 0.77 -7.64
N GLU A 161 -17.75 -0.32 -8.04
CA GLU A 161 -18.27 -0.53 -9.41
C GLU A 161 -17.16 -0.56 -10.47
N LEU A 162 -15.98 -1.06 -10.11
CA LEU A 162 -14.88 -1.27 -11.04
C LEU A 162 -15.18 -2.47 -11.96
N SER A 163 -14.96 -2.30 -13.27
CA SER A 163 -14.87 -3.43 -14.19
C SER A 163 -13.64 -4.30 -13.84
N PRO A 164 -13.60 -5.58 -14.25
CA PRO A 164 -12.43 -6.42 -13.99
C PRO A 164 -11.12 -5.83 -14.51
N GLU A 165 -11.15 -5.23 -15.71
CA GLU A 165 -10.00 -4.55 -16.32
C GLU A 165 -9.56 -3.34 -15.49
N HIS A 166 -10.48 -2.44 -15.16
CA HIS A 166 -10.20 -1.24 -14.37
C HIS A 166 -9.69 -1.59 -12.97
N SER A 167 -10.22 -2.66 -12.36
CA SER A 167 -9.78 -3.16 -11.06
C SER A 167 -8.31 -3.60 -11.09
N LEU A 168 -7.92 -4.40 -12.08
CA LEU A 168 -6.53 -4.85 -12.21
C LEU A 168 -5.59 -3.70 -12.54
N ARG A 169 -6.00 -2.78 -13.43
CA ARG A 169 -5.21 -1.59 -13.77
C ARG A 169 -5.00 -0.67 -12.57
N MET A 170 -6.04 -0.44 -11.77
CA MET A 170 -5.95 0.35 -10.54
C MET A 170 -5.08 -0.33 -9.48
N GLN A 171 -5.19 -1.65 -9.32
CA GLN A 171 -4.30 -2.37 -8.42
C GLN A 171 -2.83 -2.29 -8.86
N ALA A 172 -2.57 -2.39 -10.17
CA ALA A 172 -1.22 -2.32 -10.73
C ALA A 172 -0.59 -0.93 -10.59
N ALA A 173 -1.30 0.12 -11.01
CA ALA A 173 -0.78 1.48 -11.08
C ALA A 173 -0.85 2.21 -9.72
N GLY A 174 -1.90 1.96 -8.93
CA GLY A 174 -2.24 2.79 -7.78
C GLY A 174 -2.81 4.16 -8.19
N LEU A 175 -2.86 5.08 -7.23
CA LEU A 175 -3.31 6.47 -7.44
C LEU A 175 -2.48 7.42 -6.57
N GLY A 176 -2.15 8.61 -7.09
CA GLY A 176 -1.32 9.57 -6.38
C GLY A 176 0.14 9.14 -6.21
N ALA A 177 0.84 9.81 -5.29
CA ALA A 177 2.26 9.63 -5.02
C ALA A 177 2.53 8.70 -3.81
N GLY A 178 3.81 8.38 -3.57
CA GLY A 178 4.23 7.75 -2.32
C GLY A 178 3.95 6.24 -2.20
N ARG A 179 3.83 5.50 -3.30
CA ARG A 179 3.58 4.04 -3.28
C ARG A 179 4.60 3.24 -2.49
N LYS A 180 5.84 3.70 -2.45
CA LYS A 180 6.92 3.10 -1.67
C LYS A 180 6.77 3.33 -0.15
N LEU A 181 5.92 4.28 0.25
CA LEU A 181 5.59 4.60 1.64
C LEU A 181 4.23 4.03 2.07
N GLY A 182 3.58 3.25 1.20
CA GLY A 182 2.25 2.69 1.46
C GLY A 182 1.07 3.57 1.04
N CYS A 183 1.34 4.68 0.34
CA CYS A 183 0.31 5.54 -0.22
C CYS A 183 -0.19 4.99 -1.57
N GLY A 184 -1.44 5.23 -1.96
CA GLY A 184 -1.94 4.91 -3.30
C GLY A 184 -2.07 3.42 -3.61
N ILE A 185 -1.85 2.54 -2.62
CA ILE A 185 -1.95 1.08 -2.82
C ILE A 185 -3.38 0.64 -2.57
N PHE A 186 -4.01 0.06 -3.61
CA PHE A 186 -5.37 -0.46 -3.54
C PHE A 186 -5.39 -1.96 -3.27
N ILE A 187 -6.21 -2.35 -2.30
CA ILE A 187 -6.45 -3.75 -1.95
C ILE A 187 -7.94 -4.09 -2.06
N PRO A 188 -8.30 -5.37 -2.21
CA PRO A 188 -9.69 -5.79 -2.20
C PRO A 188 -10.40 -5.39 -0.90
N HIS A 189 -11.60 -4.83 -1.02
CA HIS A 189 -12.43 -4.48 0.12
C HIS A 189 -13.78 -5.18 0.01
N LYS A 190 -14.26 -5.76 1.11
CA LYS A 190 -15.63 -6.27 1.16
C LYS A 190 -16.56 -5.07 1.12
N SER A 191 -17.24 -4.84 0.00
CA SER A 191 -18.39 -3.94 0.00
C SER A 191 -19.48 -4.57 0.85
N ALA A 192 -19.99 -3.84 1.83
CA ALA A 192 -21.34 -4.08 2.29
C ALA A 192 -22.23 -3.72 1.09
N GLY A 193 -22.76 -4.72 0.38
CA GLY A 193 -23.87 -4.46 -0.52
C GLY A 193 -25.00 -3.89 0.33
N ALA A 194 -25.46 -2.68 0.02
CA ALA A 194 -26.69 -2.18 0.59
C ALA A 194 -27.80 -3.20 0.25
N VAL A 195 -28.52 -3.62 1.28
CA VAL A 195 -29.71 -4.47 1.16
C VAL A 195 -30.73 -3.77 0.27
N GLY A 196 -30.96 -4.33 -0.92
CA GLY A 196 -32.06 -3.93 -1.79
C GLY A 196 -33.35 -4.54 -1.24
N SER A 197 -34.31 -3.66 -0.98
CA SER A 197 -35.71 -3.92 -0.61
C SER A 197 -36.42 -4.75 -1.66
#